data_AF-A0A2V4MRU9-F1
#
_entry.id   AF-A0A2V4MRU9-F1
#
_cell.length_a   1.000
_cell.length_b   1.000
_cell.length_c   1.000
_cell.angle_alpha   90.00
_cell.angle_beta   90.00
_cell.angle_gamma   90.00
#
_symmetry.space_group_name_H-M   'P 1'
#
loop_
_entity.id
_entity.type
_entity.pdbx_description
1 polymer ?
#
loop_
_entity_poly.entity_id
_entity_poly.type
_entity_poly.pdbx_seq_one_letter_code
_entity_poly.pdbx_strand_id
1 'polypeptide(L)'
;MALVGVFSLVAGCSSGGGSGGGGSKDAAPPPSITPATGTQQVAPDQPVVVKAAKGRLTDVSVADAKGRKADGQLSPDGSSW
;
A
#
# COMPACT_ATOMS: atom_id res chain seq x y z
N MET A 1 40.43 31.03 -20.39
CA MET A 1 40.74 30.26 -19.16
C MET A 1 39.74 29.12 -19.02
N ALA A 2 40.27 27.90 -18.88
CA ALA A 2 39.73 26.68 -18.26
C ALA A 2 38.24 26.25 -18.42
N LEU A 3 38.10 25.01 -18.91
CA LEU A 3 37.04 24.03 -18.67
C LEU A 3 36.65 23.89 -17.19
N VAL A 4 35.35 23.74 -16.88
CA VAL A 4 34.82 22.72 -15.95
C VAL A 4 33.38 22.37 -16.38
N GLY A 5 33.14 21.11 -16.71
CA GLY A 5 31.80 20.55 -16.86
C GLY A 5 31.31 19.90 -15.58
N VAL A 6 29.99 19.76 -15.43
CA VAL A 6 29.36 18.64 -14.72
C VAL A 6 28.07 18.30 -15.46
N PHE A 7 28.06 17.10 -16.01
CA PHE A 7 26.86 16.37 -16.41
C PHE A 7 26.17 15.89 -15.13
N SER A 8 24.86 16.10 -15.01
CA SER A 8 24.02 15.29 -14.13
C SER A 8 22.71 15.02 -14.85
N LEU A 9 22.67 13.82 -15.43
CA LEU A 9 21.47 13.18 -15.93
C LEU A 9 20.64 12.73 -14.72
N VAL A 10 19.45 13.28 -14.54
CA VAL A 10 18.37 12.56 -13.85
C VAL A 10 17.20 12.43 -14.82
N ALA A 11 17.14 11.24 -15.43
CA ALA A 11 15.94 10.73 -16.07
C ALA A 11 14.90 10.41 -14.98
N GLY A 12 13.65 10.77 -15.18
CA GLY A 12 12.58 10.45 -14.23
C GLY A 12 11.22 11.01 -14.61
N CYS A 13 10.64 10.46 -15.68
CA CYS A 13 9.22 10.46 -16.08
C CYS A 13 8.38 11.74 -15.95
N SER A 14 8.07 12.29 -17.12
CA SER A 14 6.83 13.00 -17.44
C SER A 14 5.59 12.11 -17.22
N SER A 15 4.58 12.59 -16.48
CA SER A 15 3.21 12.81 -16.99
C SER A 15 2.17 13.03 -15.86
N GLY A 16 1.43 14.14 -15.98
CA GLY A 16 0.13 14.42 -15.32
C GLY A 16 0.18 14.70 -13.81
N GLY A 17 -0.37 15.77 -13.25
CA GLY A 17 -1.30 16.78 -13.72
C GLY A 17 -2.08 17.32 -12.50
N GLY A 18 -2.34 18.63 -12.44
CA GLY A 18 -3.25 19.29 -11.49
C GLY A 18 -2.68 19.49 -10.08
N SER A 19 -2.40 20.70 -9.60
CA SER A 19 -3.33 21.80 -9.25
C SER A 19 -4.44 21.39 -8.27
N GLY A 20 -4.50 22.09 -7.13
CA GLY A 20 -5.70 22.16 -6.30
C GLY A 20 -5.43 22.12 -4.80
N GLY A 21 -5.47 23.28 -4.16
CA GLY A 21 -5.55 23.36 -2.70
C GLY A 21 -6.86 22.77 -2.18
N GLY A 22 -6.82 22.25 -0.95
CA GLY A 22 -8.00 21.77 -0.24
C GLY A 22 -7.58 21.24 1.12
N GLY A 23 -8.14 21.81 2.20
CA GLY A 23 -7.69 21.65 3.58
C GLY A 23 -7.34 20.22 3.99
N SER A 24 -6.30 20.11 4.82
CA SER A 24 -5.79 18.87 5.39
C SER A 24 -6.90 18.12 6.12
N LYS A 25 -7.59 17.24 5.39
CA LYS A 25 -8.29 16.12 5.99
C LYS A 25 -7.18 15.17 6.40
N ASP A 26 -6.98 14.99 7.71
CA ASP A 26 -6.06 13.98 8.20
C ASP A 26 -6.39 12.66 7.51
N ALA A 27 -5.44 12.14 6.73
CA ALA A 27 -5.63 10.87 6.03
C ALA A 27 -5.83 9.76 7.07
N ALA A 28 -6.71 8.80 6.76
CA ALA A 28 -6.83 7.61 7.59
C ALA A 28 -5.47 6.90 7.68
N PRO A 29 -5.09 6.38 8.87
CA PRO A 29 -3.88 5.61 9.01
C PRO A 29 -3.95 4.36 8.11
N PRO A 30 -2.79 3.83 7.68
CA PRO A 30 -2.77 2.58 6.94
C PRO A 30 -3.39 1.44 7.75
N PRO A 31 -3.98 0.43 7.09
CA PRO A 31 -4.51 -0.72 7.79
C PRO A 31 -3.40 -1.55 8.41
N SER A 32 -3.71 -2.23 9.51
CA SER A 32 -2.81 -3.21 10.12
C SER A 32 -2.98 -4.57 9.44
N ILE A 33 -1.87 -5.28 9.22
CA ILE A 33 -1.85 -6.62 8.61
C ILE A 33 -1.28 -7.60 9.61
N THR A 34 -1.94 -8.74 9.78
CA THR A 34 -1.47 -9.87 10.59
C THR A 34 -1.44 -11.12 9.71
N PRO A 35 -0.34 -11.87 9.65
CA PRO A 35 0.97 -11.55 10.22
C PRO A 35 1.55 -10.24 9.65
N ALA A 36 2.45 -9.60 10.40
CA ALA A 36 3.03 -8.33 9.96
C ALA A 36 3.83 -8.51 8.66
N THR A 37 3.87 -7.47 7.82
CA THR A 37 4.65 -7.47 6.58
C THR A 37 6.10 -7.89 6.85
N GLY A 38 6.61 -8.85 6.07
CA GLY A 38 7.97 -9.38 6.21
C GLY A 38 8.11 -10.49 7.25
N THR A 39 7.03 -10.89 7.93
CA THR A 39 7.05 -12.08 8.79
C THR A 39 7.34 -13.32 7.95
N GLN A 40 8.29 -14.13 8.41
CA GLN A 40 8.68 -15.40 7.80
C GLN A 40 8.25 -16.56 8.70
N GLN A 41 8.24 -17.78 8.16
CA GLN A 41 7.88 -19.00 8.91
C GLN A 41 6.51 -18.89 9.60
N VAL A 42 5.56 -18.22 8.96
CA VAL A 42 4.17 -18.17 9.40
C VAL A 42 3.58 -19.59 9.29
N ALA A 43 2.92 -20.05 10.35
CA ALA A 43 2.26 -21.34 10.34
C ALA A 43 1.07 -21.32 9.34
N PRO A 44 0.94 -22.31 8.43
CA PRO A 44 -0.08 -22.28 7.37
C PRO A 44 -1.54 -22.31 7.86
N ASP A 45 -1.76 -22.70 9.11
CA ASP A 45 -3.05 -22.73 9.79
C ASP A 45 -3.43 -21.38 10.42
N GLN A 46 -2.52 -20.40 10.44
CA GLN A 46 -2.80 -19.06 10.94
C GLN A 46 -3.47 -18.20 9.85
N PRO A 47 -4.55 -17.49 10.18
CA PRO A 47 -5.24 -16.64 9.21
C PRO A 47 -4.40 -15.39 8.87
N VAL A 48 -4.61 -14.89 7.66
CA VAL A 48 -4.19 -13.53 7.27
C VAL A 48 -5.36 -12.59 7.53
N VAL A 49 -5.13 -11.50 8.25
CA VAL A 49 -6.15 -10.53 8.66
C VAL A 49 -5.68 -9.13 8.32
N VAL A 50 -6.56 -8.32 7.71
CA VAL A 50 -6.33 -6.89 7.47
C VAL A 50 -7.37 -6.09 8.26
N LYS A 51 -6.96 -5.06 9.00
CA LYS A 51 -7.89 -4.23 9.80
C LYS A 51 -7.71 -2.74 9.55
N ALA A 52 -8.81 -2.03 9.40
CA ALA A 52 -8.83 -0.57 9.37
C ALA A 52 -9.04 0.01 10.78
N ALA A 53 -8.07 0.78 11.28
CA ALA A 53 -8.19 1.43 12.60
C ALA A 53 -9.07 2.70 12.56
N LYS A 54 -9.08 3.40 11.42
CA LYS A 54 -10.03 4.49 11.11
C LYS A 54 -10.40 4.41 9.63
N GLY A 55 -11.61 4.83 9.29
CA GLY A 55 -12.16 4.63 7.95
C GLY A 55 -12.63 3.19 7.73
N ARG A 56 -12.67 2.74 6.48
CA ARG A 56 -13.05 1.37 6.11
C ARG A 56 -12.20 0.86 4.95
N LEU A 57 -11.93 -0.43 4.94
CA LEU A 57 -11.43 -1.15 3.79
C LEU A 57 -12.52 -1.17 2.72
N THR A 58 -12.14 -0.91 1.47
CA THR A 58 -13.07 -0.91 0.32
C THR A 58 -12.82 -2.05 -0.64
N ASP A 59 -11.58 -2.54 -0.67
CA ASP A 59 -11.15 -3.69 -1.45
C ASP A 59 -9.94 -4.31 -0.77
N VAL A 60 -9.86 -5.65 -0.75
CA VAL A 60 -8.70 -6.39 -0.25
C VAL A 60 -8.51 -7.61 -1.13
N SER A 61 -7.28 -7.81 -1.61
CA SER A 61 -6.88 -8.99 -2.37
C SER A 61 -5.59 -9.53 -1.79
N VAL A 62 -5.64 -10.75 -1.27
CA VAL A 62 -4.44 -11.49 -0.83
C VAL A 62 -4.14 -12.55 -1.88
N ALA A 63 -2.88 -12.61 -2.32
CA ALA A 63 -2.43 -13.58 -3.30
C ALA A 63 -1.06 -14.13 -2.91
N ASP A 64 -0.80 -15.37 -3.34
CA ASP A 64 0.54 -15.96 -3.21
C ASP A 64 1.51 -15.44 -4.29
N ALA A 65 2.77 -15.89 -4.22
CA ALA A 65 3.80 -15.50 -5.18
C ALA A 65 3.50 -15.93 -6.64
N LYS A 66 2.51 -16.82 -6.86
CA LYS A 66 2.06 -17.27 -8.18
C LYS A 66 0.80 -16.50 -8.64
N GLY A 67 0.30 -15.55 -7.85
CA GLY A 67 -0.89 -14.77 -8.14
C GLY A 67 -2.21 -15.49 -7.83
N ARG A 68 -2.18 -16.65 -7.15
CA ARG A 68 -3.40 -17.34 -6.74
C ARG A 68 -4.01 -16.60 -5.55
N LYS A 69 -5.28 -16.23 -5.66
CA LYS A 69 -5.99 -15.50 -4.62
C LYS A 69 -6.36 -16.43 -3.46
N ALA A 70 -6.23 -15.92 -2.24
CA ALA A 70 -6.75 -16.57 -1.06
C ALA A 70 -8.26 -16.31 -0.94
N ASP A 71 -8.99 -17.29 -0.44
CA ASP A 71 -10.37 -17.10 -0.05
C ASP A 71 -10.43 -16.21 1.19
N GLY A 72 -11.26 -15.19 1.15
CA GLY A 72 -11.47 -14.25 2.25
C GLY A 72 -12.63 -13.32 1.97
N GLN A 73 -13.13 -12.66 3.01
CA GLN A 73 -14.34 -11.86 2.92
C GLN A 73 -14.17 -10.54 3.65
N LEU A 74 -14.45 -9.45 2.95
CA LEU A 74 -14.57 -8.15 3.58
C LEU A 74 -15.79 -8.14 4.51
N SER A 75 -15.60 -7.74 5.76
CA SER A 75 -16.70 -7.56 6.70
C SER A 75 -17.69 -6.50 6.19
N PRO A 76 -19.00 -6.60 6.49
CA PRO A 76 -19.99 -5.66 5.98
C PRO A 76 -19.72 -4.19 6.31
N ASP A 77 -19.05 -3.93 7.43
CA ASP A 77 -18.64 -2.60 7.89
C ASP A 77 -17.28 -2.13 7.33
N GLY A 78 -16.55 -3.03 6.65
CA GLY A 78 -15.21 -2.82 6.12
C GLY A 78 -14.14 -2.60 7.19
N SER A 79 -14.38 -2.99 8.44
CA SER A 79 -13.37 -2.87 9.51
C SER A 79 -12.31 -3.97 9.42
N SER A 80 -12.63 -5.10 8.81
CA SER A 80 -11.72 -6.23 8.61
C SER A 80 -11.94 -6.98 7.29
N TRP A 81 -10.89 -7.65 6.84
CA TRP A 81 -10.93 -8.70 5.82
C TRP A 81 -10.24 -9.95 6.36
#